data_AF-K1TSS6-F1
#
_entry.id   AF-K1TSS6-F1
#
_cell.length_a   1.000
_cell.length_b   1.000
_cell.length_c   1.000
_cell.angle_alpha   90.00
_cell.angle_beta   90.00
_cell.angle_gamma   90.00
#
_symmetry.space_group_name_H-M   'P 1'
#
loop_
_entity.id
_entity.type
_entity.pdbx_description
1 polymer ?
#
loop_
_entity_poly.entity_id
_entity_poly.type
_entity_poly.pdbx_seq_one_letter_code
_entity_poly.pdbx_strand_id
1 'polypeptide(L)'
;AYTPTAEAEYKDVQELARLEQGNDFIIMPWDWSYYSNKLKDKKFNINEEMLRPYFELEQVKKGVFGLAEKLYGITFRKNTEIPVYHKEVEAYEVFDKDGQFLAILYTDFHPRLGKRAGAWMTSYKEQWIDKKTGENSRPHISVVMNFTKPTENKPALLTFNEVETFL
;
A
#
# COMPACT_ATOMS: atom_id res chain seq x y z
N ALA A 1 9.52 -3.03 25.56
CA ALA A 1 10.21 -3.79 24.49
C ALA A 1 10.90 -2.86 23.51
N TYR A 2 10.23 -1.83 22.99
CA TYR A 2 10.78 -0.93 21.96
C TYR A 2 11.72 0.17 22.48
N THR A 3 11.56 0.61 23.73
CA THR A 3 12.32 1.74 24.29
C THR A 3 13.85 1.58 24.20
N PRO A 4 14.45 0.43 24.57
CA PRO A 4 15.92 0.28 24.50
C PRO A 4 16.45 0.39 23.07
N THR A 5 15.73 -0.16 22.08
CA THR A 5 16.10 -0.07 20.67
C THR A 5 15.96 1.35 20.15
N ALA A 6 14.85 2.02 20.47
CA ALA A 6 14.62 3.42 20.06
C ALA A 6 15.68 4.38 20.63
N GLU A 7 16.12 4.16 21.87
CA GLU A 7 17.21 4.95 22.48
C GLU A 7 18.56 4.69 21.79
N ALA A 8 18.83 3.46 21.36
CA ALA A 8 20.04 3.13 20.61
C ALA A 8 20.01 3.75 19.21
N GLU A 9 18.89 3.64 18.49
CA GLU A 9 18.71 4.26 17.18
C GLU A 9 18.82 5.78 17.26
N TYR A 10 18.22 6.40 18.28
CA TYR A 10 18.37 7.83 18.51
C TYR A 10 19.84 8.23 18.67
N LYS A 11 20.62 7.48 19.46
CA LYS A 11 22.05 7.74 19.65
C LYS A 11 22.83 7.65 18.34
N ASP A 12 22.60 6.62 17.54
CA ASP A 12 23.27 6.45 16.24
C ASP A 12 22.97 7.62 15.29
N VAL A 13 21.70 8.02 15.19
CA VAL A 13 21.29 9.14 14.32
C VAL A 13 21.86 10.46 14.85
N GLN A 14 21.83 10.67 16.16
CA GLN A 14 22.39 11.85 16.83
C GLN A 14 23.91 11.97 16.65
N GLU A 15 24.65 10.86 16.70
CA GLU A 15 26.09 10.82 16.45
C GLU A 15 26.40 11.21 15.00
N LEU A 16 25.67 10.63 14.03
CA LEU A 16 25.79 11.01 12.63
C LEU A 16 25.57 12.51 12.41
N ALA A 17 24.53 13.08 13.03
CA ALA A 17 24.25 14.51 12.88
C ALA A 17 25.35 15.39 13.49
N ARG A 18 25.93 15.00 14.64
CA ARG A 18 27.05 15.71 15.26
C ARG A 18 28.33 15.66 14.44
N LEU A 19 28.59 14.55 13.76
CA LEU A 19 29.72 14.44 12.84
C LEU A 19 29.63 15.43 11.67
N GLU A 20 28.40 15.79 11.24
CA GLU A 20 28.19 16.69 10.09
C GLU A 20 27.96 18.16 10.50
N GLN A 21 27.33 18.42 11.64
CA GLN A 21 26.93 19.77 12.09
C GLN A 21 27.73 20.31 13.28
N GLY A 22 28.49 19.45 13.96
CA GLY A 22 29.23 19.77 15.19
C GLY A 22 28.62 19.16 16.46
N ASN A 23 29.43 19.05 17.51
CA ASN A 23 29.11 18.30 18.73
C ASN A 23 27.89 18.83 19.51
N ASP A 24 27.59 20.12 19.39
CA ASP A 24 26.48 20.77 20.10
C ASP A 24 25.13 20.60 19.39
N PHE A 25 25.11 20.02 18.19
CA PHE A 25 23.88 19.77 17.46
C PHE A 25 23.02 18.72 18.17
N ILE A 26 21.73 19.01 18.34
CA ILE A 26 20.73 18.12 18.93
C ILE A 26 19.64 17.92 17.89
N ILE A 27 19.35 16.66 17.56
CA ILE A 27 18.32 16.32 16.58
C ILE A 27 16.95 16.68 17.12
N MET A 28 16.18 17.40 16.30
CA MET A 28 14.77 17.66 16.56
C MET A 28 13.88 16.74 15.71
N PRO A 29 12.58 16.62 16.02
CA PRO A 29 11.69 15.70 15.30
C PRO A 29 11.66 15.92 13.78
N TRP A 30 11.82 17.15 13.30
CA TRP A 30 11.86 17.47 11.87
C TRP A 30 13.19 17.11 11.19
N ASP A 31 14.27 16.93 11.95
CA ASP A 31 15.58 16.50 11.42
C ASP A 31 15.66 14.97 11.27
N TRP A 32 14.80 14.24 11.98
CA TRP A 32 14.85 12.78 12.10
C TRP A 32 14.84 12.08 10.75
N SER A 33 13.87 12.39 9.89
CA SER A 33 13.75 11.74 8.57
C SER A 33 14.97 11.98 7.68
N TYR A 34 15.66 13.10 7.84
CA TYR A 34 16.86 13.40 7.06
C TYR A 34 18.06 12.57 7.52
N TYR A 35 18.40 12.63 8.81
CA TYR A 35 19.57 11.93 9.35
C TYR A 35 19.36 10.42 9.43
N SER A 36 18.15 9.94 9.73
CA SER A 36 17.87 8.49 9.73
C SER A 36 18.02 7.88 8.33
N ASN A 37 17.56 8.59 7.28
CA ASN A 37 17.77 8.14 5.91
C ASN A 37 19.25 8.17 5.50
N LYS A 38 20.02 9.20 5.88
CA LYS A 38 21.48 9.20 5.66
C LYS A 38 22.17 8.05 6.37
N LEU A 39 21.78 7.73 7.60
CA LEU A 39 22.34 6.62 8.35
C LEU A 39 22.03 5.28 7.68
N LYS A 40 20.78 5.09 7.24
CA LYS A 40 20.34 3.91 6.49
C LYS A 40 21.14 3.74 5.20
N ASP A 41 21.34 4.82 4.44
CA ASP A 41 22.14 4.83 3.21
C ASP A 41 23.61 4.48 3.51
N LYS A 42 24.23 5.07 4.54
CA LYS A 42 25.61 4.72 4.96
C LYS A 42 25.75 3.25 5.41
N LYS A 43 24.75 2.69 6.11
CA LYS A 43 24.80 1.32 6.65
C LYS A 43 24.50 0.25 5.60
N PHE A 44 23.57 0.51 4.69
CA PHE A 44 23.01 -0.51 3.80
C PHE A 44 23.19 -0.21 2.32
N ASN A 45 23.66 0.99 1.97
CA ASN A 45 23.81 1.48 0.59
C ASN A 45 22.52 1.35 -0.23
N ILE A 46 21.39 1.64 0.43
CA ILE A 46 20.05 1.59 -0.16
C ILE A 46 19.22 2.76 0.34
N ASN A 47 18.51 3.41 -0.57
CA ASN A 47 17.50 4.41 -0.24
C ASN A 47 16.21 4.15 -1.03
N GLU A 48 15.10 4.70 -0.52
CA GLU A 48 13.76 4.45 -1.08
C GLU A 48 13.61 4.97 -2.51
N GLU A 49 14.32 6.05 -2.87
CA GLU A 49 14.30 6.63 -4.21
C GLU A 49 14.90 5.68 -5.25
N MET A 50 15.95 4.92 -4.89
CA MET A 50 16.54 3.92 -5.78
C MET A 50 15.58 2.78 -6.13
N LEU A 51 14.66 2.45 -5.20
CA LEU A 51 13.70 1.36 -5.39
C LEU A 51 12.45 1.80 -6.15
N ARG A 52 12.07 3.08 -6.04
CA ARG A 52 10.82 3.61 -6.59
C ARG A 52 10.60 3.29 -8.08
N PRO A 53 11.60 3.35 -8.99
CA PRO A 53 11.42 2.97 -10.40
C PRO A 53 11.00 1.51 -10.64
N TYR A 54 11.23 0.62 -9.68
CA TYR A 54 10.87 -0.80 -9.78
C TYR A 54 9.45 -1.11 -9.29
N PHE A 55 8.78 -0.13 -8.67
CA PHE A 55 7.45 -0.28 -8.08
C PHE A 55 6.41 0.57 -8.80
N GLU A 56 6.27 0.35 -10.10
CA GLU A 56 5.12 0.88 -10.85
C GLU A 56 3.81 0.26 -10.35
N LEU A 57 2.81 1.09 -10.04
CA LEU A 57 1.52 0.68 -9.47
C LEU A 57 0.87 -0.48 -10.22
N GLU A 58 0.85 -0.43 -11.55
CA GLU A 58 0.24 -1.49 -12.36
C GLU A 58 1.01 -2.82 -12.27
N GLN A 59 2.33 -2.78 -12.10
CA GLN A 59 3.14 -3.98 -11.88
C GLN A 59 2.98 -4.52 -10.47
N VAL A 60 2.93 -3.63 -9.47
CA VAL A 60 2.66 -4.01 -8.07
C VAL A 60 1.27 -4.64 -7.96
N LYS A 61 0.24 -4.06 -8.58
CA LYS A 61 -1.13 -4.61 -8.65
C LYS A 61 -1.16 -6.01 -9.26
N LYS A 62 -0.45 -6.21 -10.39
CA LYS A 62 -0.28 -7.55 -10.98
C LYS A 62 0.43 -8.51 -10.03
N GLY A 63 1.46 -8.05 -9.31
CA GLY A 63 2.19 -8.83 -8.32
C GLY A 63 1.30 -9.29 -7.15
N VAL A 64 0.55 -8.36 -6.54
CA VAL A 64 -0.35 -8.64 -5.41
C VAL A 64 -1.48 -9.59 -5.84
N PHE A 65 -2.13 -9.33 -6.96
CA PHE A 65 -3.21 -10.21 -7.46
C PHE A 65 -2.68 -11.58 -7.88
N GLY A 66 -1.52 -11.62 -8.54
CA GLY A 66 -0.86 -12.87 -8.91
C GLY A 66 -0.35 -13.67 -7.71
N LEU A 67 0.00 -13.02 -6.59
CA LEU A 67 0.32 -13.70 -5.35
C LEU A 67 -0.94 -14.36 -4.76
N ALA A 68 -2.07 -13.65 -4.72
CA ALA A 68 -3.33 -14.20 -4.26
C ALA A 68 -3.80 -15.37 -5.13
N GLU A 69 -3.61 -15.29 -6.45
CA GLU A 69 -3.84 -16.39 -7.37
C GLU A 69 -2.96 -17.60 -7.07
N LYS A 70 -1.65 -17.41 -6.85
CA LYS A 70 -0.73 -18.51 -6.53
C LYS A 70 -1.00 -19.17 -5.18
N LEU A 71 -1.34 -18.39 -4.16
CA LEU A 71 -1.55 -18.89 -2.81
C LEU A 71 -2.93 -19.51 -2.62
N TYR A 72 -3.97 -18.93 -3.22
CA TYR A 72 -5.37 -19.28 -2.97
C TYR A 72 -6.12 -19.81 -4.18
N GLY A 73 -5.54 -19.71 -5.39
CA GLY A 73 -6.19 -20.11 -6.63
C GLY A 73 -7.28 -19.14 -7.12
N ILE A 74 -7.41 -17.97 -6.49
CA ILE A 74 -8.44 -17.00 -6.85
C ILE A 74 -8.01 -16.13 -8.03
N THR A 75 -8.96 -15.78 -8.90
CA THR A 75 -8.70 -14.95 -10.10
C THR A 75 -9.53 -13.69 -10.09
N PHE A 76 -9.03 -12.63 -10.72
CA PHE A 76 -9.63 -11.29 -10.72
C PHE A 76 -9.95 -10.87 -12.16
N ARG A 77 -11.22 -10.64 -12.45
CA ARG A 77 -11.68 -10.16 -13.76
C ARG A 77 -12.19 -8.73 -13.64
N LYS A 78 -11.49 -7.78 -14.25
CA LYS A 78 -11.98 -6.39 -14.33
C LYS A 78 -13.32 -6.37 -15.06
N ASN A 79 -14.31 -5.68 -14.49
CA ASN A 79 -15.64 -5.56 -15.06
C ASN A 79 -16.07 -4.09 -15.08
N THR A 80 -16.19 -3.54 -16.28
CA THR A 80 -16.53 -2.13 -16.52
C THR A 80 -18.03 -1.85 -16.48
N GLU A 81 -18.88 -2.88 -16.47
CA GLU A 81 -20.33 -2.75 -16.38
C GLU A 81 -20.79 -2.53 -14.93
N ILE A 82 -19.93 -2.80 -13.94
CA ILE A 82 -20.23 -2.55 -12.53
C ILE A 82 -20.15 -1.04 -12.28
N PRO A 83 -21.22 -0.40 -11.78
CA PRO A 83 -21.20 1.01 -11.45
C PRO A 83 -20.17 1.33 -10.38
N VAL A 84 -19.39 2.39 -10.59
CA VAL A 84 -18.40 2.90 -9.64
C VAL A 84 -18.73 4.32 -9.22
N TYR A 85 -18.35 4.68 -7.99
CA TYR A 85 -18.61 6.01 -7.43
C TYR A 85 -17.64 7.09 -7.93
N HIS A 86 -16.55 6.70 -8.59
CA HIS A 86 -15.59 7.62 -9.19
C HIS A 86 -14.90 6.97 -10.38
N LYS A 87 -14.58 7.76 -11.43
CA LYS A 87 -14.01 7.26 -12.70
C LYS A 87 -12.64 6.58 -12.58
N GLU A 88 -11.92 6.83 -11.49
CA GLU A 88 -10.60 6.25 -11.20
C GLU A 88 -10.70 4.96 -10.36
N VAL A 89 -11.92 4.56 -9.97
CA VAL A 89 -12.16 3.30 -9.25
C VAL A 89 -12.34 2.20 -10.28
N GLU A 90 -11.64 1.09 -10.06
CA GLU A 90 -11.80 -0.12 -10.86
C GLU A 90 -12.58 -1.16 -10.06
N ALA A 91 -13.47 -1.89 -10.72
CA ALA A 91 -14.21 -3.00 -10.12
C ALA A 91 -13.77 -4.32 -10.76
N TYR A 92 -13.64 -5.35 -9.92
CA TYR A 92 -13.23 -6.69 -10.28
C TYR A 92 -14.25 -7.69 -9.74
N GLU A 93 -14.65 -8.64 -10.57
CA GLU A 93 -15.25 -9.88 -10.10
C GLU A 93 -14.12 -10.82 -9.66
N VAL A 94 -14.25 -11.41 -8.48
CA VAL A 94 -13.30 -12.38 -7.93
C VAL A 94 -13.90 -13.77 -8.05
N PHE A 95 -13.14 -14.72 -8.56
CA PHE A 95 -13.56 -16.11 -8.74
C PHE A 95 -12.62 -17.06 -8.00
N ASP A 96 -13.16 -18.18 -7.52
CA ASP A 96 -12.38 -19.28 -6.95
C ASP A 96 -11.72 -20.11 -8.06
N LYS A 97 -10.85 -21.04 -7.68
CA LYS A 97 -10.11 -21.94 -8.58
C LYS A 97 -11.01 -22.81 -9.47
N ASP A 98 -12.25 -23.05 -9.04
CA ASP A 98 -13.26 -23.83 -9.78
C ASP A 98 -14.15 -22.94 -10.66
N GLY A 99 -13.90 -21.63 -10.68
CA GLY A 99 -14.68 -20.64 -11.41
C GLY A 99 -15.90 -20.12 -10.66
N GLN A 100 -16.13 -20.54 -9.41
CA GLN A 100 -17.23 -20.02 -8.60
C GLN A 100 -17.02 -18.54 -8.27
N PHE A 101 -18.07 -17.73 -8.41
CA PHE A 101 -18.03 -16.32 -8.02
C PHE A 101 -17.86 -16.15 -6.49
N LEU A 102 -16.85 -15.37 -6.09
CA LEU A 102 -16.49 -15.15 -4.69
C LEU A 102 -16.84 -13.77 -4.17
N ALA A 103 -16.61 -12.69 -4.92
CA ALA A 103 -16.80 -11.33 -4.42
C ALA A 103 -16.74 -10.29 -5.54
N ILE A 104 -17.18 -9.06 -5.22
CA ILE A 104 -16.74 -7.87 -5.94
C ILE A 104 -15.63 -7.19 -5.15
N LEU A 105 -14.53 -6.85 -5.83
CA LEU A 105 -13.44 -6.05 -5.30
C LEU A 105 -13.38 -4.71 -6.04
N TYR A 106 -13.42 -3.61 -5.31
CA TYR A 106 -13.16 -2.26 -5.80
C TYR A 106 -11.77 -1.82 -5.40
N THR A 107 -11.02 -1.20 -6.31
CA THR A 107 -9.71 -0.61 -6.01
C THR A 107 -9.74 0.88 -6.29
N ASP A 108 -9.42 1.69 -5.28
CA ASP A 108 -9.38 3.16 -5.35
C ASP A 108 -8.04 3.69 -4.86
N PHE A 109 -7.06 3.81 -5.76
CA PHE A 109 -5.67 4.03 -5.37
C PHE A 109 -5.22 5.48 -5.29
N HIS A 110 -5.90 6.42 -5.94
CA HIS A 110 -5.36 7.77 -6.10
C HIS A 110 -5.99 8.81 -5.18
N PRO A 111 -5.21 9.81 -4.71
CA PRO A 111 -5.73 10.91 -3.92
C PRO A 111 -6.57 11.86 -4.78
N ARG A 112 -7.60 12.46 -4.16
CA ARG A 112 -8.44 13.50 -4.80
C ARG A 112 -9.16 14.33 -3.75
N LEU A 113 -9.63 15.52 -4.14
CA LEU A 113 -10.43 16.38 -3.26
C LEU A 113 -11.64 15.61 -2.71
N GLY A 114 -11.86 15.72 -1.41
CA GLY A 114 -12.96 15.03 -0.70
C GLY A 114 -12.69 13.56 -0.36
N LYS A 115 -11.61 12.94 -0.86
CA LYS A 115 -11.19 11.61 -0.42
C LYS A 115 -10.29 11.72 0.82
N ARG A 116 -10.54 10.88 1.83
CA ARG A 116 -9.70 10.81 3.04
C ARG A 116 -8.30 10.30 2.70
N ALA A 117 -7.27 10.83 3.38
CA ALA A 117 -5.89 10.36 3.27
C ALA A 117 -5.67 9.04 4.04
N GLY A 118 -4.61 8.31 3.70
CA GLY A 118 -4.25 7.02 4.31
C GLY A 118 -4.62 5.81 3.44
N ALA A 119 -4.67 4.65 4.07
CA ALA A 119 -4.97 3.36 3.46
C ALA A 119 -5.97 2.58 4.32
N TRP A 120 -6.97 1.95 3.72
CA TRP A 120 -7.93 1.11 4.45
C TRP A 120 -8.71 0.19 3.51
N MET A 121 -9.40 -0.78 4.12
CA MET A 121 -10.37 -1.64 3.46
C MET A 121 -11.79 -1.33 3.98
N THR A 122 -12.80 -1.48 3.14
CA THR A 122 -14.22 -1.28 3.50
C THR A 122 -15.09 -2.38 2.93
N SER A 123 -16.02 -2.89 3.73
CA SER A 123 -17.11 -3.76 3.28
C SER A 123 -18.32 -2.92 2.91
N TYR A 124 -18.66 -2.81 1.63
CA TYR A 124 -19.95 -2.23 1.22
C TYR A 124 -21.11 -3.20 1.46
N LYS A 125 -20.82 -4.50 1.33
CA LYS A 125 -21.74 -5.58 1.67
C LYS A 125 -20.93 -6.73 2.26
N GLU A 126 -21.22 -7.10 3.49
CA GLU A 126 -20.59 -8.26 4.13
C GLU A 126 -21.13 -9.58 3.55
N GLN A 127 -20.37 -10.65 3.74
CA GLN A 127 -20.84 -11.99 3.41
C GLN A 127 -21.84 -12.45 4.47
N TRP A 128 -22.93 -13.08 4.05
CA TRP A 128 -23.81 -13.81 4.94
C TRP A 128 -24.42 -15.01 4.23
N ILE A 129 -24.84 -16.00 5.02
CA ILE A 129 -25.48 -17.22 4.52
C ILE A 129 -26.85 -17.35 5.18
N ASP A 130 -27.91 -17.42 4.38
CA ASP A 130 -29.26 -17.73 4.87
C ASP A 130 -29.29 -19.18 5.34
N LYS A 131 -29.60 -19.41 6.62
CA LYS A 131 -29.68 -20.77 7.16
C LYS A 131 -30.90 -21.57 6.68
N LYS A 132 -31.93 -20.91 6.17
CA LYS A 132 -33.17 -21.52 5.67
C LYS A 132 -33.11 -21.77 4.16
N THR A 133 -32.70 -20.77 3.38
CA THR A 133 -32.68 -20.88 1.91
C THR A 133 -31.36 -21.42 1.37
N GLY A 134 -30.28 -21.34 2.16
CA GLY A 134 -28.92 -21.67 1.71
C GLY A 134 -28.30 -20.60 0.82
N GLU A 135 -28.97 -19.44 0.64
CA GLU A 135 -28.41 -18.33 -0.14
C GLU A 135 -27.10 -17.85 0.47
N ASN A 136 -26.06 -17.77 -0.35
CA ASN A 136 -24.75 -17.25 0.04
C ASN A 136 -24.55 -15.87 -0.61
N SER A 137 -24.92 -14.81 0.10
CA SER A 137 -24.72 -13.44 -0.36
C SER A 137 -23.22 -13.10 -0.32
N ARG A 138 -22.62 -12.97 -1.51
CA ARG A 138 -21.17 -12.74 -1.68
C ARG A 138 -20.78 -11.29 -1.37
N PRO A 139 -19.62 -11.05 -0.73
CA PRO A 139 -19.23 -9.73 -0.26
C PRO A 139 -18.83 -8.76 -1.37
N HIS A 140 -19.00 -7.47 -1.09
CA HIS A 140 -18.51 -6.36 -1.91
C HIS A 140 -17.51 -5.56 -1.09
N ILE A 141 -16.24 -5.58 -1.49
CA ILE A 141 -15.12 -5.05 -0.73
C ILE A 141 -14.42 -3.95 -1.52
N SER A 142 -13.99 -2.87 -0.87
CA SER A 142 -13.10 -1.88 -1.47
C SER A 142 -11.77 -1.80 -0.74
N VAL A 143 -10.68 -1.71 -1.50
CA VAL A 143 -9.35 -1.33 -1.01
C VAL A 143 -9.07 0.09 -1.46
N VAL A 144 -8.83 0.98 -0.50
CA VAL A 144 -8.63 2.41 -0.73
C VAL A 144 -7.22 2.80 -0.28
N MET A 145 -6.49 3.45 -1.19
CA MET A 145 -5.13 3.97 -0.97
C MET A 145 -5.04 5.41 -1.48
N ASN A 146 -3.88 6.05 -1.31
CA ASN A 146 -3.63 7.42 -1.77
C ASN A 146 -2.26 7.56 -2.47
N PHE A 147 -1.93 6.62 -3.35
CA PHE A 147 -0.71 6.62 -4.14
C PHE A 147 -0.68 7.77 -5.15
N THR A 148 0.47 8.42 -5.25
CA THR A 148 0.70 9.56 -6.16
C THR A 148 0.27 9.20 -7.59
N LYS A 149 -0.49 10.10 -8.21
CA LYS A 149 -0.99 9.90 -9.58
C LYS A 149 0.16 9.84 -10.59
N PRO A 150 -0.01 9.09 -11.69
CA PRO A 150 0.90 9.24 -12.82
C PRO A 150 0.81 10.68 -13.37
N THR A 151 1.91 11.12 -13.98
CA THR A 151 1.96 12.32 -14.83
C THR A 151 2.06 11.88 -16.29
N GLU A 152 1.99 12.83 -17.24
CA GLU A 152 2.13 12.52 -18.68
C GLU A 152 3.40 11.71 -19.00
N ASN A 153 4.49 11.95 -18.26
CA ASN A 153 5.81 11.38 -18.56
C ASN A 153 6.32 10.42 -17.48
N LYS A 154 5.55 10.17 -16.41
CA LYS A 154 5.97 9.27 -15.32
C LYS A 154 4.79 8.44 -14.83
N PRO A 155 4.90 7.11 -14.77
CA PRO A 155 3.86 6.27 -14.19
C PRO A 155 3.72 6.53 -12.69
N ALA A 156 2.66 5.99 -12.08
CA ALA A 156 2.53 6.00 -10.63
C ALA A 156 3.58 5.05 -10.04
N LEU A 157 4.59 5.61 -9.39
CA LEU A 157 5.66 4.85 -8.75
C LEU A 157 5.49 4.89 -7.24
N LEU A 158 5.57 3.72 -6.62
CA LEU A 158 5.34 3.51 -5.20
C LEU A 158 6.67 3.50 -4.45
N THR A 159 6.66 4.02 -3.24
CA THR A 159 7.66 3.72 -2.23
C THR A 159 7.54 2.28 -1.77
N PHE A 160 8.60 1.74 -1.17
CA PHE A 160 8.56 0.41 -0.58
C PHE A 160 7.44 0.28 0.48
N ASN A 161 7.26 1.29 1.33
CA ASN A 161 6.19 1.28 2.34
C ASN A 161 4.79 1.29 1.72
N GLU A 162 4.59 1.96 0.58
CA GLU A 162 3.31 1.91 -0.16
C GLU A 162 3.05 0.52 -0.76
N VAL A 163 4.10 -0.18 -1.22
CA VAL A 163 3.99 -1.58 -1.66
C VAL A 163 3.59 -2.48 -0.48
N GLU A 164 4.27 -2.35 0.66
CA GLU A 164 3.92 -3.09 1.88
C GLU A 164 2.51 -2.79 2.38
N THR A 165 2.05 -1.54 2.24
CA THR A 165 0.69 -1.15 2.62
C THR A 165 -0.38 -1.80 1.71
N PHE A 166 -0.05 -2.04 0.44
CA PHE A 166 -0.98 -2.65 -0.51
C PHE A 166 -1.04 -4.18 -0.43
N LEU A 167 0.08 -4.81 -0.06
CA LEU A 167 0.18 -6.27 0.11
C LEU A 167 -0.76 -6.79 1.20
#